data_AF-A0AA40KAR3-F1
#
_entry.id   AF-A0AA40KAR3-F1
#
_cell.length_a   1.000
_cell.length_b   1.000
_cell.length_c   1.000
_cell.angle_alpha   90.00
_cell.angle_beta   90.00
_cell.angle_gamma   90.00
#
_symmetry.space_group_name_H-M   'P 1'
#
loop_
_entity.id
_entity.type
_entity.pdbx_description
1 polymer ?
#
loop_
_entity_poly.entity_id
_entity_poly.type
_entity_poly.pdbx_seq_one_letter_code
_entity_poly.pdbx_strand_id
1 'polypeptide(L)'
;MAYDDGPGPAPAGVGALKNPFNFQTQVISTSPVKSNVGQRRGHRYKHSSISAQHQFFQEPPPRPPPVLPASLPIPTLREAWTSMHRDQRARLYWCCCHFAIALSIFLGASGSLAMTGLSHLVFFDVGSAAVCVAVDVVGNFEVLRRSSIRHPFGLQRAEVLAGFAMSIFLVFGGFDLVSHNLKHMLESLGHHAPHHPHPTSPPSQVCALAAAFSTLVSAYGLRNHSRIRRVMRVPLPLVGAAGGSNPFHVLTLLFSCVLLVLPLVVAVPPPAFVWLDRAICALIAASMFFLGVRLAVAQGLMLLMSYSSAQPSKDVAPGTGSSSVAAVLREIEADPHVARVDEAQFWQVHYGLGVANLSVRLRGGADDGVVSALRTRLARVVQNRLGEGYGRGGSLRWEVTVQMCGDGS
;
A
#
# COMPACT_ATOMS: atom_id res chain seq x y z
N MET A 1 4.01 -86.36 -25.82
CA MET A 1 2.99 -85.69 -26.63
C MET A 1 3.19 -84.20 -26.43
N ALA A 2 3.69 -83.51 -27.45
CA ALA A 2 4.13 -82.13 -27.38
C ALA A 2 2.94 -81.18 -27.20
N TYR A 3 3.13 -80.14 -26.38
CA TYR A 3 2.36 -78.91 -26.51
C TYR A 3 3.31 -77.71 -26.40
N ASP A 4 3.09 -76.82 -27.35
CA ASP A 4 3.85 -75.66 -27.78
C ASP A 4 3.32 -74.44 -27.01
N ASP A 5 4.17 -73.75 -26.23
CA ASP A 5 3.82 -72.51 -25.52
C ASP A 5 4.66 -71.36 -26.09
N GLY A 6 4.20 -70.84 -27.23
CA GLY A 6 4.61 -69.53 -27.75
C GLY A 6 3.92 -68.39 -26.98
N PRO A 7 4.59 -67.24 -26.75
CA PRO A 7 4.02 -66.13 -25.99
C PRO A 7 2.93 -65.40 -26.79
N GLY A 8 1.71 -65.39 -26.24
CA GLY A 8 0.56 -64.64 -26.75
C GLY A 8 0.71 -63.11 -26.62
N PRO A 9 -0.08 -62.33 -27.39
CA PRO A 9 0.14 -60.91 -27.62
C PRO A 9 -0.29 -60.02 -26.44
N ALA A 10 0.40 -58.90 -26.28
CA ALA A 10 0.12 -57.87 -25.27
C ALA A 10 -1.28 -57.25 -25.45
N PRO A 11 -2.07 -57.07 -24.36
CA PRO A 11 -3.35 -56.40 -24.45
C PRO A 11 -3.21 -54.89 -24.65
N ALA A 12 -4.03 -54.40 -25.58
CA ALA A 12 -4.10 -53.05 -26.09
C ALA A 12 -4.46 -51.99 -25.02
N GLY A 13 -4.00 -50.76 -25.31
CA GLY A 13 -4.11 -49.60 -24.43
C GLY A 13 -5.52 -49.28 -23.95
N VAL A 14 -5.62 -49.12 -22.64
CA VAL A 14 -6.79 -48.53 -21.98
C VAL A 14 -6.81 -47.03 -22.27
N GLY A 15 -7.90 -46.58 -22.88
CA GLY A 15 -8.11 -45.21 -23.32
C GLY A 15 -7.89 -44.17 -22.22
N ALA A 16 -7.25 -43.07 -22.60
CA ALA A 16 -7.10 -41.90 -21.76
C ALA A 16 -8.48 -41.33 -21.39
N LEU A 17 -8.86 -41.47 -20.12
CA LEU A 17 -10.01 -40.78 -19.56
C LEU A 17 -9.78 -39.27 -19.68
N LYS A 18 -10.71 -38.57 -20.34
CA LYS A 18 -10.73 -37.11 -20.46
C LYS A 18 -10.87 -36.50 -19.07
N ASN A 19 -9.75 -36.03 -18.52
CA ASN A 19 -9.75 -35.30 -17.26
C ASN A 19 -10.44 -33.92 -17.48
N PRO A 20 -11.52 -33.59 -16.75
CA PRO A 20 -12.24 -32.32 -16.90
C PRO A 20 -11.45 -31.11 -16.38
N PHE A 21 -10.28 -31.36 -15.78
CA PHE A 21 -9.36 -30.32 -15.33
C PHE A 21 -8.05 -30.41 -16.11
N ASN A 22 -7.65 -29.30 -16.74
CA ASN A 22 -6.39 -29.15 -17.47
C ASN A 22 -5.20 -29.00 -16.50
N PHE A 23 -5.09 -29.92 -15.54
CA PHE A 23 -3.92 -30.02 -14.67
C PHE A 23 -2.85 -30.83 -15.40
N GLN A 24 -1.86 -30.14 -15.97
CA GLN A 24 -0.59 -30.77 -16.27
C GLN A 24 0.16 -30.91 -14.94
N THR A 25 0.36 -32.15 -14.49
CA THR A 25 1.16 -32.45 -13.31
C THR A 25 2.60 -31.99 -13.56
N GLN A 26 2.93 -30.76 -13.14
CA GLN A 26 4.32 -30.31 -13.11
C GLN A 26 5.01 -31.03 -11.96
N VAL A 27 5.80 -32.05 -12.30
CA VAL A 27 6.75 -32.64 -11.37
C VAL A 27 7.81 -31.57 -11.07
N ILE A 28 7.73 -30.94 -9.90
CA ILE A 28 8.73 -30.00 -9.43
C ILE A 28 10.01 -30.79 -9.11
N SER A 29 10.90 -30.88 -10.10
CA SER A 29 12.28 -31.27 -9.89
C SER A 29 13.00 -30.11 -9.20
N THR A 30 13.59 -30.37 -8.03
CA THR A 30 14.36 -29.40 -7.24
C THR A 30 15.75 -29.10 -7.82
N SER A 31 16.01 -29.48 -9.08
CA SER A 31 17.31 -29.26 -9.72
C SER A 31 17.26 -28.08 -10.70
N PRO A 32 18.24 -27.16 -10.68
CA PRO A 32 18.28 -26.05 -11.62
C PRO A 32 18.49 -26.56 -13.04
N VAL A 33 17.67 -26.07 -13.99
CA VAL A 33 17.84 -26.33 -15.42
C VAL A 33 19.11 -25.61 -15.88
N LYS A 34 20.20 -26.37 -16.04
CA LYS A 34 21.41 -25.90 -16.73
C LYS A 34 21.32 -26.31 -18.20
N SER A 35 21.53 -25.34 -19.10
CA SER A 35 21.75 -25.56 -20.53
C SER A 35 23.06 -26.34 -20.72
N ASN A 36 22.94 -27.64 -21.02
CA ASN A 36 24.10 -28.49 -21.29
C ASN A 36 24.42 -28.46 -22.78
N VAL A 37 25.22 -27.48 -23.20
CA VAL A 37 26.11 -27.67 -24.35
C VAL A 37 27.40 -28.30 -23.82
N GLY A 38 27.64 -29.57 -24.17
CA GLY A 38 29.00 -30.11 -24.25
C GLY A 38 29.59 -30.88 -23.07
N GLN A 39 28.83 -31.27 -22.04
CA GLN A 39 29.38 -32.11 -20.96
C GLN A 39 28.93 -33.57 -21.13
N ARG A 40 29.90 -34.42 -21.52
CA ARG A 40 29.77 -35.87 -21.65
C ARG A 40 29.14 -36.46 -20.37
N ARG A 41 28.02 -37.16 -20.53
CA ARG A 41 27.27 -37.87 -19.47
C ARG A 41 28.14 -38.94 -18.82
N GLY A 42 28.72 -38.63 -17.66
CA GLY A 42 28.98 -39.66 -16.66
C GLY A 42 27.65 -40.05 -16.02
N HIS A 43 27.18 -41.28 -16.26
CA HIS A 43 26.03 -41.83 -15.55
C HIS A 43 26.36 -41.88 -14.05
N ARG A 44 25.74 -40.98 -13.29
CA ARG A 44 25.90 -40.90 -11.83
C ARG A 44 25.08 -42.03 -11.20
N TYR A 45 25.67 -43.21 -11.10
CA TYR A 45 25.07 -44.32 -10.37
C TYR A 45 25.06 -43.97 -8.87
N LYS A 46 23.94 -43.44 -8.38
CA LYS A 46 23.68 -43.21 -6.94
C LYS A 46 23.34 -44.48 -6.17
N HIS A 47 23.22 -45.62 -6.88
CA HIS A 47 22.79 -46.90 -6.32
C HIS A 47 23.80 -48.03 -6.54
N SER A 48 24.97 -47.75 -7.13
CA SER A 48 26.03 -48.77 -7.22
C SER A 48 26.82 -48.80 -5.91
N SER A 49 27.01 -50.01 -5.38
CA SER A 49 27.76 -50.30 -4.15
C SER A 49 29.21 -49.80 -4.16
N ILE A 50 29.79 -49.58 -5.36
CA ILE A 50 31.13 -49.02 -5.56
C ILE A 50 31.14 -47.48 -5.43
N SER A 51 30.01 -46.80 -5.67
CA SER A 51 29.87 -45.33 -5.52
C SER A 51 29.83 -44.91 -4.04
N ALA A 52 29.32 -45.79 -3.17
CA ALA A 52 29.23 -45.57 -1.73
C ALA A 52 30.59 -45.55 -1.03
N GLN A 53 31.60 -46.25 -1.57
CA GLN A 53 32.95 -46.32 -0.98
C GLN A 53 33.83 -45.11 -1.30
N HIS A 54 33.51 -44.33 -2.35
CA HIS A 54 34.26 -43.11 -2.73
C HIS A 54 33.54 -41.80 -2.38
N GLN A 55 32.40 -41.84 -1.69
CA GLN A 55 31.73 -40.66 -1.15
C GLN A 55 32.43 -40.17 0.13
N PHE A 56 33.63 -39.63 -0.03
CA PHE A 56 34.36 -38.92 1.04
C PHE A 56 33.66 -37.62 1.48
N PHE A 57 32.78 -37.09 0.62
CA PHE A 57 31.89 -35.99 0.97
C PHE A 57 30.57 -36.57 1.48
N GLN A 58 30.43 -36.60 2.79
CA GLN A 58 29.16 -36.79 3.46
C GLN A 58 28.22 -35.67 2.99
N GLU A 59 27.11 -36.03 2.33
CA GLU A 59 26.11 -35.02 1.97
C GLU A 59 25.66 -34.33 3.27
N PRO A 60 25.63 -32.99 3.30
CA PRO A 60 25.19 -32.28 4.49
C PRO A 60 23.82 -32.83 4.91
N PRO A 61 23.61 -33.10 6.21
CA PRO A 61 22.36 -33.67 6.69
C PRO A 61 21.19 -32.86 6.11
N PRO A 62 20.13 -33.53 5.62
CA PRO A 62 19.03 -32.86 4.94
C PRO A 62 18.47 -31.79 5.87
N ARG A 63 18.57 -30.53 5.43
CA ARG A 63 18.14 -29.39 6.24
C ARG A 63 16.65 -29.58 6.58
N PRO A 64 16.24 -29.46 7.86
CA PRO A 64 14.84 -29.59 8.23
C PRO A 64 13.98 -28.67 7.37
N PRO A 65 12.76 -29.10 7.00
CA PRO A 65 11.90 -28.32 6.13
C PRO A 65 11.72 -26.92 6.71
N PRO A 66 11.79 -25.86 5.87
CA PRO A 66 11.65 -24.50 6.36
C PRO A 66 10.34 -24.34 7.14
N VAL A 67 10.41 -23.68 8.30
CA VAL A 67 9.25 -23.42 9.18
C VAL A 67 8.16 -22.60 8.45
N LEU A 68 8.55 -21.86 7.41
CA LEU A 68 7.67 -21.05 6.57
C LEU A 68 7.61 -21.60 5.14
N PRO A 69 6.44 -21.49 4.47
CA PRO A 69 6.33 -21.87 3.07
C PRO A 69 7.25 -21.00 2.20
N ALA A 70 7.88 -21.62 1.18
CA ALA A 70 8.80 -20.92 0.28
C ALA A 70 8.12 -19.75 -0.46
N SER A 71 6.90 -19.97 -0.93
CA SER A 71 6.04 -18.94 -1.53
C SER A 71 4.59 -19.35 -1.37
N LEU A 72 3.70 -18.35 -1.27
CA LEU A 72 2.26 -18.55 -1.35
C LEU A 72 1.79 -18.32 -2.79
N PRO A 73 0.74 -19.04 -3.25
CA PRO A 73 0.18 -18.83 -4.58
C PRO A 73 -0.39 -17.42 -4.69
N ILE A 74 0.01 -16.71 -5.74
CA ILE A 74 -0.55 -15.40 -6.07
C ILE A 74 -1.84 -15.65 -6.87
N PRO A 75 -2.98 -15.08 -6.46
CA PRO A 75 -4.26 -15.36 -7.11
C PRO A 75 -4.27 -14.90 -8.56
N THR A 76 -4.84 -15.72 -9.44
CA THR A 76 -5.12 -15.28 -10.80
C THR A 76 -6.30 -14.30 -10.83
N LEU A 77 -6.43 -13.48 -11.88
CA LEU A 77 -7.57 -12.56 -12.01
C LEU A 77 -8.93 -13.30 -11.97
N ARG A 78 -8.97 -14.52 -12.49
CA ARG A 78 -10.16 -15.38 -12.46
C ARG A 78 -10.49 -15.80 -11.04
N GLU A 79 -9.50 -16.26 -10.28
CA GLU A 79 -9.66 -16.62 -8.87
C GLU A 79 -10.09 -15.42 -8.03
N ALA A 80 -9.45 -14.27 -8.23
CA ALA A 80 -9.81 -13.02 -7.57
C ALA A 80 -11.29 -12.67 -7.83
N TRP A 81 -11.74 -12.75 -9.08
CA TRP A 81 -13.13 -12.51 -9.44
C TRP A 81 -14.09 -13.49 -8.77
N THR A 82 -13.78 -14.79 -8.79
CA THR A 82 -14.62 -15.81 -8.15
C THR A 82 -14.67 -15.68 -6.62
N SER A 83 -13.62 -15.14 -6.00
CA SER A 83 -13.54 -14.96 -4.55
C SER A 83 -14.40 -13.80 -4.02
N MET A 84 -14.86 -12.89 -4.89
CA MET A 84 -15.44 -11.64 -4.43
C MET A 84 -16.79 -11.82 -3.72
N HIS A 85 -16.87 -11.30 -2.49
CA HIS A 85 -18.12 -11.20 -1.74
C HIS A 85 -19.09 -10.18 -2.36
N ARG A 86 -20.38 -10.26 -2.01
CA ARG A 86 -21.42 -9.34 -2.52
C ARG A 86 -21.05 -7.88 -2.30
N ASP A 87 -20.52 -7.54 -1.13
CA ASP A 87 -20.14 -6.16 -0.82
C ASP A 87 -18.92 -5.68 -1.62
N GLN A 88 -17.93 -6.55 -1.85
CA GLN A 88 -16.76 -6.25 -2.67
C GLN A 88 -17.18 -6.01 -4.13
N ARG A 89 -18.10 -6.85 -4.64
CA ARG A 89 -18.68 -6.69 -5.99
C ARG A 89 -19.47 -5.39 -6.09
N ALA A 90 -20.32 -5.07 -5.12
CA ALA A 90 -21.07 -3.82 -5.10
C ALA A 90 -20.12 -2.60 -5.15
N ARG A 91 -19.03 -2.61 -4.37
CA ARG A 91 -18.01 -1.56 -4.42
C ARG A 91 -17.27 -1.49 -5.74
N LEU A 92 -16.96 -2.64 -6.35
CA LEU A 92 -16.33 -2.69 -7.67
C LEU A 92 -17.25 -2.09 -8.75
N TYR A 93 -18.52 -2.49 -8.77
CA TYR A 93 -19.52 -1.92 -9.70
C TYR A 93 -19.68 -0.43 -9.50
N TRP A 94 -19.79 0.02 -8.24
CA TRP A 94 -19.83 1.45 -7.95
C TRP A 94 -18.55 2.17 -8.42
N CYS A 95 -17.38 1.57 -8.26
CA CYS A 95 -16.13 2.14 -8.75
C CYS A 95 -16.17 2.35 -10.28
N CYS A 96 -16.72 1.40 -11.03
CA CYS A 96 -16.93 1.54 -12.47
C CYS A 96 -17.94 2.66 -12.80
N CYS A 97 -19.07 2.73 -12.08
CA CYS A 97 -20.04 3.81 -12.24
C CYS A 97 -19.43 5.18 -11.92
N HIS A 98 -18.68 5.28 -10.83
CA HIS A 98 -18.02 6.50 -10.40
C HIS A 98 -16.93 6.93 -11.40
N PHE A 99 -16.20 5.97 -11.98
CA PHE A 99 -15.27 6.23 -13.09
C PHE A 99 -15.98 6.80 -14.32
N ALA A 100 -17.13 6.24 -14.70
CA ALA A 100 -17.91 6.77 -15.82
C ALA A 100 -18.37 8.20 -15.57
N ILE A 101 -18.83 8.51 -14.35
CA ILE A 101 -19.18 9.88 -13.93
C ILE A 101 -17.96 10.80 -14.00
N ALA A 102 -16.80 10.37 -13.49
CA ALA A 102 -15.56 11.15 -13.55
C ALA A 102 -15.16 11.47 -14.99
N LEU A 103 -15.25 10.49 -15.89
CA LEU A 103 -14.98 10.67 -17.31
C LEU A 103 -15.97 11.65 -17.96
N SER A 104 -17.27 11.53 -17.66
CA SER A 104 -18.28 12.48 -18.16
C SER A 104 -18.00 13.91 -17.68
N ILE A 105 -17.62 14.09 -16.41
CA ILE A 105 -17.25 15.41 -15.87
C ILE A 105 -16.00 15.94 -16.56
N PHE A 106 -14.99 15.10 -16.80
CA PHE A 106 -13.76 15.50 -17.47
C PHE A 106 -14.00 15.96 -18.91
N LEU A 107 -14.79 15.21 -19.68
CA LEU A 107 -15.16 15.60 -21.04
C LEU A 107 -16.04 16.87 -21.04
N GLY A 108 -16.90 17.03 -20.04
CA GLY A 108 -17.77 18.19 -19.84
C GLY A 108 -17.13 19.39 -19.15
N ALA A 109 -15.86 19.30 -18.72
CA ALA A 109 -15.16 20.39 -18.02
C ALA A 109 -14.71 21.52 -18.94
N SER A 110 -14.94 21.38 -20.26
CA SER A 110 -14.58 22.36 -21.27
C SER A 110 -15.19 23.74 -20.96
N GLY A 111 -14.35 24.76 -20.79
CA GLY A 111 -14.77 26.16 -20.60
C GLY A 111 -14.66 26.72 -19.18
N SER A 112 -14.33 25.90 -18.16
CA SER A 112 -14.06 26.37 -16.78
C SER A 112 -12.85 25.66 -16.20
N LEU A 113 -11.84 26.43 -15.76
CA LEU A 113 -10.61 25.88 -15.20
C LEU A 113 -10.86 25.25 -13.82
N ALA A 114 -11.82 25.79 -13.06
CA ALA A 114 -12.22 25.18 -11.80
C ALA A 114 -12.91 23.83 -12.03
N MET A 115 -13.72 23.67 -13.09
CA MET A 115 -14.29 22.38 -13.47
C MET A 115 -13.24 21.38 -13.93
N THR A 116 -12.22 21.83 -14.67
CA THR A 116 -11.06 20.99 -14.99
C THR A 116 -10.34 20.54 -13.72
N GLY A 117 -10.19 21.42 -12.73
CA GLY A 117 -9.58 21.03 -11.46
C GLY A 117 -10.45 20.05 -10.66
N LEU A 118 -11.77 20.26 -10.63
CA LEU A 118 -12.70 19.36 -9.96
C LEU A 118 -12.67 17.95 -10.59
N SER A 119 -12.60 17.83 -11.92
CA SER A 119 -12.56 16.53 -12.58
C SER A 119 -11.35 15.69 -12.16
N HIS A 120 -10.17 16.31 -11.98
CA HIS A 120 -8.97 15.64 -11.47
C HIS A 120 -9.12 15.14 -10.02
N LEU A 121 -9.79 15.92 -9.15
CA LEU A 121 -10.13 15.48 -7.79
C LEU A 121 -11.08 14.27 -7.80
N VAL A 122 -12.11 14.27 -8.66
CA VAL A 122 -13.03 13.13 -8.80
C VAL A 122 -12.30 11.89 -9.33
N PHE A 123 -11.38 12.05 -10.29
CA PHE A 123 -10.54 10.94 -10.75
C PHE A 123 -9.66 10.37 -9.62
N PHE A 124 -9.11 11.22 -8.76
CA PHE A 124 -8.37 10.78 -7.60
C PHE A 124 -9.25 10.00 -6.61
N ASP A 125 -10.50 10.46 -6.36
CA ASP A 125 -11.47 9.76 -5.52
C ASP A 125 -11.82 8.37 -6.07
N VAL A 126 -12.02 8.25 -7.39
CA VAL A 126 -12.26 6.96 -8.06
C VAL A 126 -11.03 6.06 -7.97
N GLY A 127 -9.84 6.58 -8.29
CA GLY A 127 -8.60 5.79 -8.27
C GLY A 127 -8.28 5.26 -6.87
N SER A 128 -8.44 6.10 -5.84
CA SER A 128 -8.24 5.68 -4.45
C SER A 128 -9.28 4.64 -4.00
N ALA A 129 -10.55 4.77 -4.42
CA ALA A 129 -11.56 3.75 -4.17
C ALA A 129 -11.23 2.42 -4.90
N ALA A 130 -10.73 2.48 -6.13
CA ALA A 130 -10.31 1.30 -6.89
C ALA A 130 -9.17 0.55 -6.19
N VAL A 131 -8.15 1.27 -5.70
CA VAL A 131 -7.06 0.68 -4.91
C VAL A 131 -7.59 0.00 -3.65
N CYS A 132 -8.52 0.64 -2.92
CA CYS A 132 -9.13 0.00 -1.75
C CYS A 132 -9.91 -1.27 -2.09
N VAL A 133 -10.66 -1.30 -3.19
CA VAL A 133 -11.35 -2.52 -3.64
C VAL A 133 -10.35 -3.60 -4.05
N ALA A 134 -9.28 -3.25 -4.75
CA ALA A 134 -8.24 -4.19 -5.14
C ALA A 134 -7.56 -4.83 -3.91
N VAL A 135 -7.17 -4.02 -2.92
CA VAL A 135 -6.56 -4.50 -1.66
C VAL A 135 -7.53 -5.38 -0.88
N ASP A 136 -8.81 -4.99 -0.80
CA ASP A 136 -9.85 -5.80 -0.16
C ASP A 136 -10.00 -7.18 -0.83
N VAL A 137 -10.05 -7.23 -2.16
CA VAL A 137 -10.23 -8.49 -2.92
C VAL A 137 -9.00 -9.38 -2.80
N VAL A 138 -7.79 -8.81 -2.91
CA VAL A 138 -6.54 -9.57 -2.67
C VAL A 138 -6.45 -10.03 -1.22
N GLY A 139 -7.09 -9.31 -0.28
CA GLY A 139 -7.19 -9.68 1.12
C GLY A 139 -8.03 -10.91 1.42
N ASN A 140 -8.78 -11.43 0.44
CA ASN A 140 -9.44 -12.73 0.54
C ASN A 140 -8.43 -13.90 0.52
N PHE A 141 -7.20 -13.66 0.07
CA PHE A 141 -6.15 -14.66 -0.06
C PHE A 141 -5.10 -14.50 1.05
N GLU A 142 -4.57 -15.62 1.53
CA GLU A 142 -3.56 -15.61 2.60
C GLU A 142 -2.28 -14.86 2.20
N VAL A 143 -1.95 -14.83 0.90
CA VAL A 143 -0.75 -14.18 0.35
C VAL A 143 -0.62 -12.70 0.75
N LEU A 144 -1.73 -12.02 1.04
CA LEU A 144 -1.68 -10.63 1.48
C LEU A 144 -1.08 -10.51 2.89
N ARG A 145 -1.54 -11.33 3.83
CA ARG A 145 -1.24 -11.18 5.27
C ARG A 145 -0.22 -12.18 5.82
N ARG A 146 -0.06 -13.33 5.17
CA ARG A 146 0.79 -14.42 5.64
C ARG A 146 2.20 -14.28 5.07
N SER A 147 3.18 -14.38 5.97
CA SER A 147 4.60 -14.39 5.62
C SER A 147 5.01 -15.65 4.85
N SER A 148 5.89 -15.48 3.88
CA SER A 148 6.56 -16.55 3.14
C SER A 148 8.05 -16.22 2.97
N ILE A 149 8.87 -17.18 2.57
CA ILE A 149 10.30 -16.92 2.34
C ILE A 149 10.51 -15.88 1.23
N ARG A 150 9.71 -15.95 0.15
CA ARG A 150 9.73 -14.95 -0.94
C ARG A 150 9.21 -13.58 -0.50
N HIS A 151 8.20 -13.55 0.36
CA HIS A 151 7.57 -12.32 0.88
C HIS A 151 7.49 -12.36 2.41
N PRO A 152 8.56 -11.94 3.12
CA PRO A 152 8.67 -12.06 4.59
C PRO A 152 7.56 -11.33 5.36
N PHE A 153 7.00 -10.27 4.79
CA PHE A 153 5.93 -9.47 5.38
C PHE A 153 4.61 -9.55 4.59
N GLY A 154 4.43 -10.60 3.79
CA GLY A 154 3.30 -10.72 2.88
C GLY A 154 3.32 -9.67 1.75
N LEU A 155 2.19 -9.53 1.04
CA LEU A 155 2.03 -8.54 -0.04
C LEU A 155 1.47 -7.19 0.42
N GLN A 156 1.35 -6.95 1.72
CA GLN A 156 0.83 -5.68 2.26
C GLN A 156 1.67 -4.44 1.87
N ARG A 157 2.95 -4.60 1.53
CA ARG A 157 3.76 -3.50 0.96
C ARG A 157 3.25 -3.01 -0.40
N ALA A 158 2.54 -3.85 -1.17
CA ALA A 158 1.96 -3.44 -2.45
C ALA A 158 0.85 -2.39 -2.26
N GLU A 159 0.13 -2.43 -1.13
CA GLU A 159 -0.87 -1.41 -0.77
C GLU A 159 -0.21 -0.04 -0.54
N VAL A 160 0.93 0.00 0.15
CA VAL A 160 1.74 1.21 0.36
C VAL A 160 2.23 1.75 -0.98
N LEU A 161 2.72 0.89 -1.87
CA LEU A 161 3.16 1.28 -3.21
C LEU A 161 2.02 1.84 -4.06
N ALA A 162 0.84 1.24 -4.02
CA ALA A 162 -0.34 1.77 -4.71
C ALA A 162 -0.75 3.15 -4.15
N GLY A 163 -0.70 3.33 -2.82
CA GLY A 163 -0.90 4.63 -2.17
C GLY A 163 0.14 5.68 -2.61
N PHE A 164 1.41 5.28 -2.72
CA PHE A 164 2.47 6.14 -3.27
C PHE A 164 2.21 6.52 -4.73
N ALA A 165 1.79 5.58 -5.59
CA ALA A 165 1.43 5.87 -6.97
C ALA A 165 0.26 6.88 -7.07
N MET A 166 -0.77 6.74 -6.22
CA MET A 166 -1.86 7.71 -6.14
C MET A 166 -1.37 9.10 -5.71
N SER A 167 -0.39 9.18 -4.81
CA SER A 167 0.22 10.46 -4.41
C SER A 167 0.93 11.17 -5.55
N ILE A 168 1.62 10.41 -6.41
CA ILE A 168 2.28 10.93 -7.61
C ILE A 168 1.22 11.47 -8.58
N PHE A 169 0.17 10.70 -8.85
CA PHE A 169 -0.94 11.16 -9.69
C PHE A 169 -1.51 12.49 -9.19
N LEU A 170 -1.65 12.67 -7.87
CA LEU A 170 -2.16 13.90 -7.28
C LEU A 170 -1.18 15.08 -7.42
N VAL A 171 0.12 14.86 -7.23
CA VAL A 171 1.15 15.89 -7.42
C VAL A 171 1.20 16.35 -8.87
N PHE A 172 1.24 15.41 -9.82
CA PHE A 172 1.23 15.73 -11.24
C PHE A 172 -0.08 16.38 -11.68
N GLY A 173 -1.22 15.95 -11.14
CA GLY A 173 -2.49 16.64 -11.36
C GLY A 173 -2.44 18.09 -10.88
N GLY A 174 -1.90 18.35 -9.68
CA GLY A 174 -1.70 19.73 -9.21
C GLY A 174 -0.80 20.56 -10.13
N PHE A 175 0.31 19.98 -10.61
CA PHE A 175 1.21 20.66 -11.55
C PHE A 175 0.56 20.94 -12.91
N ASP A 176 -0.19 19.98 -13.45
CA ASP A 176 -0.97 20.14 -14.68
C ASP A 176 -1.92 21.34 -14.58
N LEU A 177 -2.72 21.42 -13.51
CA LEU A 177 -3.62 22.55 -13.27
C LEU A 177 -2.88 23.89 -13.18
N VAL A 178 -1.75 23.94 -12.46
CA VAL A 178 -0.95 25.18 -12.35
C VAL A 178 -0.47 25.61 -13.73
N SER A 179 0.04 24.67 -14.55
CA SER A 179 0.53 24.97 -15.89
C SER A 179 -0.57 25.50 -16.82
N HIS A 180 -1.76 24.90 -16.79
CA HIS A 180 -2.93 25.36 -17.54
C HIS A 180 -3.39 26.75 -17.07
N ASN A 181 -3.40 26.99 -15.76
CA ASN A 181 -3.79 28.27 -15.18
C ASN A 181 -2.81 29.39 -15.59
N LEU A 182 -1.50 29.14 -15.49
CA LEU A 182 -0.45 30.08 -15.90
C LEU A 182 -0.51 30.40 -17.40
N LYS A 183 -0.75 29.39 -18.25
CA LYS A 183 -0.91 29.59 -19.69
C LYS A 183 -2.04 30.57 -20.00
N HIS A 184 -3.22 30.37 -19.40
CA HIS A 184 -4.35 31.29 -19.59
C HIS A 184 -4.12 32.69 -18.99
N MET A 185 -3.33 32.80 -17.93
CA MET A 185 -2.93 34.11 -17.40
C MET A 185 -2.01 34.85 -18.36
N LEU A 186 -1.00 34.18 -18.92
CA LEU A 186 -0.07 34.75 -19.89
C LEU A 186 -0.76 35.12 -21.22
N GLU A 187 -1.66 34.26 -21.71
CA GLU A 187 -2.49 34.54 -22.89
C GLU A 187 -3.36 35.79 -22.68
N SER A 188 -3.83 36.06 -21.45
CA SER A 188 -4.62 37.26 -21.15
C SER A 188 -3.81 38.55 -21.02
N LEU A 189 -2.48 38.46 -20.87
CA LEU A 189 -1.57 39.61 -20.74
C LEU A 189 -0.92 40.01 -22.08
N GLY A 190 -0.89 39.10 -23.06
CA GLY A 190 -0.31 39.35 -24.38
C GLY A 190 -1.21 40.23 -25.26
N HIS A 191 -0.62 41.17 -26.00
CA HIS A 191 -1.33 42.03 -26.97
C HIS A 191 -1.76 41.30 -28.26
N HIS A 192 -1.79 39.96 -28.25
CA HIS A 192 -2.16 39.17 -29.41
C HIS A 192 -3.63 38.73 -29.27
N ALA A 193 -4.46 39.14 -30.23
CA ALA A 193 -5.83 38.68 -30.31
C ALA A 193 -5.85 37.15 -30.43
N PRO A 194 -6.54 36.42 -29.54
CA PRO A 194 -6.58 34.97 -29.60
C PRO A 194 -7.24 34.51 -30.91
N HIS A 195 -6.54 33.69 -31.70
CA HIS A 195 -7.05 33.15 -32.97
C HIS A 195 -8.27 32.22 -32.80
N HIS A 196 -8.55 31.77 -31.57
CA HIS A 196 -9.79 31.12 -31.18
C HIS A 196 -10.32 31.75 -29.89
N PRO A 197 -11.54 32.32 -29.87
CA PRO A 197 -12.16 32.71 -28.61
C PRO A 197 -12.40 31.44 -27.79
N HIS A 198 -11.77 31.34 -26.62
CA HIS A 198 -12.18 30.37 -25.61
C HIS A 198 -13.33 30.99 -24.81
N PRO A 199 -14.60 30.65 -25.11
CA PRO A 199 -15.70 31.12 -24.27
C PRO A 199 -15.52 30.52 -22.87
N THR A 200 -15.22 31.38 -21.90
CA THR A 200 -15.32 31.02 -20.48
C THR A 200 -16.79 30.84 -20.16
N SER A 201 -17.20 29.59 -20.01
CA SER A 201 -18.57 29.23 -19.67
C SER A 201 -18.69 29.08 -18.16
N PRO A 202 -19.85 29.39 -17.56
CA PRO A 202 -20.07 29.07 -16.17
C PRO A 202 -19.92 27.57 -15.90
N PRO A 203 -19.46 27.14 -14.71
CA PRO A 203 -19.27 25.74 -14.40
C PRO A 203 -20.62 25.02 -14.48
N SER A 204 -20.61 23.83 -15.08
CA SER A 204 -21.80 23.02 -15.23
C SER A 204 -22.32 22.56 -13.86
N GLN A 205 -23.49 23.05 -13.45
CA GLN A 205 -24.15 22.65 -12.21
C GLN A 205 -24.46 21.15 -12.19
N VAL A 206 -24.80 20.57 -13.35
CA VAL A 206 -25.05 19.13 -13.49
C VAL A 206 -23.79 18.33 -13.18
N CYS A 207 -22.64 18.77 -13.70
CA CYS A 207 -21.35 18.12 -13.43
C CYS A 207 -20.92 18.28 -11.96
N ALA A 208 -21.11 19.47 -11.37
CA ALA A 208 -20.81 19.72 -9.96
C ALA A 208 -21.70 18.90 -9.02
N LEU A 209 -22.99 18.78 -9.33
CA LEU A 209 -23.94 17.94 -8.58
C LEU A 209 -23.60 16.46 -8.71
N ALA A 210 -23.27 16.00 -9.92
CA ALA A 210 -22.84 14.64 -10.17
C ALA A 210 -21.56 14.30 -9.38
N ALA A 211 -20.58 15.21 -9.34
CA ALA A 211 -19.36 15.07 -8.55
C ALA A 211 -19.65 14.96 -7.04
N ALA A 212 -20.48 15.88 -6.52
CA ALA A 212 -20.86 15.86 -5.11
C ALA A 212 -21.57 14.56 -4.74
N PHE A 213 -22.55 14.15 -5.54
CA PHE A 213 -23.33 12.93 -5.28
C PHE A 213 -22.47 11.68 -5.39
N SER A 214 -21.63 11.56 -6.42
CA SER A 214 -20.78 10.39 -6.62
C SER A 214 -19.73 10.24 -5.52
N THR A 215 -19.11 11.35 -5.09
CA THR A 215 -18.18 11.35 -3.96
C THR A 215 -18.89 11.06 -2.65
N LEU A 216 -20.10 11.58 -2.41
CA LEU A 216 -20.86 11.32 -1.18
C LEU A 216 -21.22 9.82 -1.03
N VAL A 217 -21.74 9.22 -2.10
CA VAL A 217 -22.09 7.78 -2.11
C VAL A 217 -20.83 6.91 -1.97
N SER A 218 -19.73 7.27 -2.64
CA SER A 218 -18.45 6.56 -2.50
C SER A 218 -17.90 6.65 -1.07
N ALA A 219 -17.81 7.86 -0.52
CA ALA A 219 -17.19 8.13 0.77
C ALA A 219 -18.00 7.55 1.94
N TYR A 220 -19.30 7.86 1.99
CA TYR A 220 -20.15 7.54 3.14
C TYR A 220 -21.07 6.35 2.88
N GLY A 221 -21.68 6.25 1.69
CA GLY A 221 -22.57 5.13 1.33
C GLY A 221 -21.84 3.78 1.35
N LEU A 222 -20.63 3.73 0.79
CA LEU A 222 -19.80 2.51 0.75
C LEU A 222 -18.74 2.44 1.85
N ARG A 223 -18.71 3.43 2.75
CA ARG A 223 -17.74 3.55 3.86
C ARG A 223 -16.28 3.52 3.43
N ASN A 224 -15.99 3.87 2.16
CA ASN A 224 -14.61 3.92 1.64
C ASN A 224 -13.76 4.94 2.37
N HIS A 225 -14.40 5.97 2.92
CA HIS A 225 -13.77 7.00 3.72
C HIS A 225 -12.86 6.43 4.84
N SER A 226 -13.33 5.45 5.62
CA SER A 226 -12.52 4.86 6.71
C SER A 226 -11.29 4.08 6.22
N ARG A 227 -11.37 3.53 5.01
CA ARG A 227 -10.31 2.71 4.39
C ARG A 227 -9.26 3.58 3.74
N ILE A 228 -9.71 4.57 2.97
CA ILE A 228 -8.82 5.55 2.35
C ILE A 228 -8.13 6.37 3.45
N ARG A 229 -8.80 6.71 4.56
CA ARG A 229 -8.14 7.33 5.73
C ARG A 229 -7.02 6.48 6.33
N ARG A 230 -7.17 5.15 6.34
CA ARG A 230 -6.14 4.23 6.85
C ARG A 230 -4.91 4.21 5.94
N VAL A 231 -5.13 4.22 4.63
CA VAL A 231 -4.08 4.23 3.60
C VAL A 231 -3.42 5.61 3.51
N MET A 232 -4.20 6.68 3.58
CA MET A 232 -3.76 8.03 3.27
C MET A 232 -3.54 8.87 4.53
N ARG A 233 -2.97 8.29 5.60
CA ARG A 233 -2.73 8.96 6.90
C ARG A 233 -1.85 10.22 6.74
N VAL A 234 -2.45 11.34 6.32
CA VAL A 234 -1.84 12.66 6.34
C VAL A 234 -2.24 13.32 7.65
N PRO A 235 -1.31 13.57 8.59
CA PRO A 235 -1.61 14.32 9.80
C PRO A 235 -1.81 15.79 9.41
N LEU A 236 -3.04 16.16 9.04
CA LEU A 236 -3.41 17.53 8.75
C LEU A 236 -4.14 18.13 9.97
N PRO A 237 -3.52 19.08 10.70
CA PRO A 237 -4.10 19.61 11.94
C PRO A 237 -5.43 20.34 11.72
N LEU A 238 -5.65 20.89 10.52
CA LEU A 238 -6.84 21.68 10.18
C LEU A 238 -8.11 20.83 9.92
N VAL A 239 -7.98 19.58 9.46
CA VAL A 239 -9.12 18.71 9.11
C VAL A 239 -9.58 17.84 10.29
N GLY A 240 -8.84 17.86 11.41
CA GLY A 240 -9.18 17.10 12.62
C GLY A 240 -10.53 17.47 13.26
N ALA A 241 -11.12 18.62 12.91
CA ALA A 241 -12.45 19.04 13.38
C ALA A 241 -13.61 18.45 12.56
N ALA A 242 -13.37 18.02 11.32
CA ALA A 242 -14.40 17.47 10.43
C ALA A 242 -14.57 15.95 10.62
N GLY A 243 -15.03 15.55 11.81
CA GLY A 243 -15.74 14.26 12.02
C GLY A 243 -15.08 13.01 11.43
N GLY A 244 -13.76 12.89 11.54
CA GLY A 244 -13.03 11.69 11.12
C GLY A 244 -13.00 11.40 9.61
N SER A 245 -13.42 12.35 8.75
CA SER A 245 -13.52 12.30 7.28
C SER A 245 -12.15 12.38 6.54
N ASN A 246 -12.10 11.95 5.26
CA ASN A 246 -10.88 11.78 4.47
C ASN A 246 -10.62 13.13 3.83
N PRO A 247 -9.44 13.76 4.05
CA PRO A 247 -9.16 15.10 3.56
C PRO A 247 -9.44 15.25 2.06
N PHE A 248 -9.24 14.20 1.27
CA PHE A 248 -9.49 14.22 -0.17
C PHE A 248 -10.98 14.30 -0.52
N HIS A 249 -11.83 13.48 0.11
CA HIS A 249 -13.28 13.55 -0.11
C HIS A 249 -13.87 14.86 0.39
N VAL A 250 -13.37 15.39 1.51
CA VAL A 250 -13.77 16.72 2.01
C VAL A 250 -13.42 17.79 0.99
N LEU A 251 -12.22 17.72 0.41
CA LEU A 251 -11.78 18.66 -0.62
C LEU A 251 -12.68 18.61 -1.85
N THR A 252 -12.98 17.42 -2.38
CA THR A 252 -13.86 17.24 -3.53
C THR A 252 -15.27 17.76 -3.24
N LEU A 253 -15.84 17.43 -2.07
CA LEU A 253 -17.18 17.90 -1.68
C LEU A 253 -17.22 19.42 -1.49
N LEU A 254 -16.20 20.00 -0.85
CA LEU A 254 -16.08 21.45 -0.67
C LEU A 254 -16.12 22.17 -2.02
N PHE A 255 -15.24 21.80 -2.95
CA PHE A 255 -15.17 22.47 -4.25
C PHE A 255 -16.38 22.17 -5.13
N SER A 256 -16.98 20.99 -5.03
CA SER A 256 -18.25 20.69 -5.72
C SER A 256 -19.36 21.62 -5.22
N CYS A 257 -19.49 21.81 -3.90
CA CYS A 257 -20.48 22.73 -3.33
C CYS A 257 -20.22 24.19 -3.72
N VAL A 258 -18.96 24.64 -3.69
CA VAL A 258 -18.58 25.99 -4.13
C VAL A 258 -18.99 26.21 -5.60
N LEU A 259 -18.66 25.26 -6.48
CA LEU A 259 -18.98 25.36 -7.91
C LEU A 259 -20.47 25.20 -8.23
N LEU A 260 -21.24 24.55 -7.36
CA LEU A 260 -22.70 24.47 -7.48
C LEU A 260 -23.37 25.81 -7.14
N VAL A 261 -22.86 26.50 -6.12
CA VAL A 261 -23.41 27.80 -5.67
C VAL A 261 -22.94 28.95 -6.57
N LEU A 262 -21.74 28.86 -7.14
CA LEU A 262 -21.11 29.94 -7.90
C LEU A 262 -22.02 30.57 -8.98
N PRO A 263 -22.70 29.81 -9.85
CA PRO A 263 -23.54 30.40 -10.90
C PRO A 263 -24.87 30.96 -10.38
N LEU A 264 -25.26 30.64 -9.15
CA LEU A 264 -26.50 31.14 -8.52
C LEU A 264 -26.31 32.54 -7.91
N VAL A 265 -25.06 33.00 -7.76
CA VAL A 265 -24.75 34.35 -7.28
C VAL A 265 -24.88 35.33 -8.45
N VAL A 266 -26.12 35.75 -8.75
CA VAL A 266 -26.51 36.64 -9.87
C VAL A 266 -25.79 37.99 -9.86
N ALA A 267 -25.12 38.36 -8.76
CA ALA A 267 -24.50 39.67 -8.57
C ALA A 267 -23.04 39.81 -9.08
N VAL A 268 -22.42 38.76 -9.63
CA VAL A 268 -21.00 38.80 -10.02
C VAL A 268 -20.80 39.27 -11.47
N PRO A 269 -20.06 40.37 -11.72
CA PRO A 269 -19.74 40.81 -13.08
C PRO A 269 -18.93 39.76 -13.86
N PRO A 270 -19.09 39.67 -15.20
CA PRO A 270 -18.35 38.73 -16.05
C PRO A 270 -16.82 38.68 -15.83
N PRO A 271 -16.08 39.80 -15.68
CA PRO A 271 -14.63 39.72 -15.43
C PRO A 271 -14.31 39.14 -14.05
N ALA A 272 -15.10 39.48 -13.02
CA ALA A 272 -14.90 38.98 -11.66
C ALA A 272 -15.11 37.46 -11.60
N PHE A 273 -16.04 36.94 -12.39
CA PHE A 273 -16.32 35.52 -12.51
C PHE A 273 -15.11 34.72 -13.05
N VAL A 274 -14.44 35.22 -14.09
CA VAL A 274 -13.25 34.58 -14.68
C VAL A 274 -12.09 34.54 -13.68
N TRP A 275 -11.86 35.64 -12.94
CA TRP A 275 -10.85 35.67 -11.89
C TRP A 275 -11.17 34.70 -10.75
N LEU A 276 -12.44 34.58 -10.39
CA LEU A 276 -12.88 33.65 -9.35
C LEU A 276 -12.72 32.18 -9.78
N ASP A 277 -13.07 31.82 -11.02
CA ASP A 277 -12.82 30.49 -11.59
C ASP A 277 -11.32 30.14 -11.56
N ARG A 278 -10.46 31.08 -11.97
CA ARG A 278 -9.00 30.93 -11.90
C ARG A 278 -8.48 30.78 -10.47
N ALA A 279 -9.01 31.57 -9.53
CA ALA A 279 -8.63 31.50 -8.12
C ALA A 279 -9.06 30.17 -7.48
N ILE A 280 -10.26 29.68 -7.78
CA ILE A 280 -10.74 28.37 -7.31
C ILE A 280 -9.87 27.26 -7.91
N CYS A 281 -9.57 27.32 -9.22
CA CYS A 281 -8.66 26.38 -9.87
C CYS A 281 -7.27 26.37 -9.20
N ALA A 282 -6.68 27.54 -8.93
CA ALA A 282 -5.40 27.66 -8.26
C ALA A 282 -5.45 27.09 -6.83
N LEU A 283 -6.55 27.29 -6.10
CA LEU A 283 -6.75 26.74 -4.76
C LEU A 283 -6.89 25.21 -4.79
N ILE A 284 -7.61 24.66 -5.78
CA ILE A 284 -7.67 23.21 -6.02
C ILE A 284 -6.25 22.68 -6.29
N ALA A 285 -5.52 23.30 -7.21
CA ALA A 285 -4.17 22.88 -7.60
C ALA A 285 -3.19 22.90 -6.43
N ALA A 286 -3.18 23.98 -5.64
CA ALA A 286 -2.35 24.11 -4.45
C ALA A 286 -2.70 23.05 -3.40
N SER A 287 -3.99 22.76 -3.21
CA SER A 287 -4.46 21.73 -2.28
C SER A 287 -4.03 20.33 -2.72
N MET A 288 -4.19 20.01 -4.01
CA MET A 288 -3.75 18.74 -4.61
C MET A 288 -2.24 18.57 -4.46
N PHE A 289 -1.46 19.59 -4.84
CA PHE A 289 0.00 19.54 -4.74
C PHE A 289 0.47 19.36 -3.30
N PHE A 290 -0.03 20.17 -2.36
CA PHE A 290 0.38 20.10 -0.96
C PHE A 290 0.02 18.74 -0.33
N LEU A 291 -1.22 18.27 -0.49
CA LEU A 291 -1.63 16.97 0.04
C LEU A 291 -0.89 15.82 -0.66
N GLY A 292 -0.66 15.93 -1.96
CA GLY A 292 0.08 14.97 -2.77
C GLY A 292 1.51 14.81 -2.28
N VAL A 293 2.25 15.91 -2.09
CA VAL A 293 3.62 15.88 -1.57
C VAL A 293 3.66 15.29 -0.16
N ARG A 294 2.75 15.71 0.73
CA ARG A 294 2.72 15.16 2.10
C ARG A 294 2.45 13.66 2.11
N LEU A 295 1.55 13.21 1.26
CA LEU A 295 1.28 11.79 1.11
C LEU A 295 2.48 11.06 0.49
N ALA A 296 3.11 11.61 -0.55
CA ALA A 296 4.28 11.03 -1.21
C ALA A 296 5.44 10.86 -0.25
N VAL A 297 5.71 11.86 0.61
CA VAL A 297 6.73 11.77 1.66
C VAL A 297 6.36 10.72 2.71
N ALA A 298 5.12 10.71 3.19
CA ALA A 298 4.69 9.73 4.21
C ALA A 298 4.78 8.28 3.70
N GLN A 299 4.29 8.02 2.49
CA GLN A 299 4.34 6.70 1.84
C GLN A 299 5.76 6.34 1.41
N GLY A 300 6.50 7.30 0.88
CA GLY A 300 7.89 7.14 0.47
C GLY A 300 8.76 6.73 1.66
N LEU A 301 8.66 7.41 2.81
CA LEU A 301 9.39 7.03 4.01
C LEU A 301 9.07 5.61 4.49
N MET A 302 7.80 5.18 4.36
CA MET A 302 7.41 3.79 4.66
C MET A 302 8.06 2.80 3.67
N LEU A 303 8.14 3.14 2.38
CA LEU A 303 8.83 2.33 1.37
C LEU A 303 10.34 2.29 1.56
N LEU A 304 10.93 3.40 2.03
CA LEU A 304 12.34 3.53 2.39
C LEU A 304 12.70 2.85 3.72
N MET A 305 11.76 2.13 4.36
CA MET A 305 11.97 1.50 5.66
C MET A 305 12.42 2.51 6.72
N SER A 306 11.74 3.64 6.80
CA SER A 306 11.93 4.64 7.84
C SER A 306 10.69 4.72 8.74
N TYR A 307 10.88 5.16 9.98
CA TYR A 307 9.80 5.50 10.88
C TYR A 307 9.88 6.98 11.25
N SER A 308 8.90 7.76 10.80
CA SER A 308 8.78 9.16 11.21
C SER A 308 7.81 9.25 12.40
N SER A 309 8.35 9.54 13.58
CA SER A 309 7.56 9.76 14.81
C SER A 309 6.84 11.12 14.84
N ALA A 310 6.52 11.69 13.68
CA ALA A 310 5.87 12.99 13.53
C ALA A 310 4.37 12.98 13.90
N GLN A 311 4.00 12.29 14.98
CA GLN A 311 2.71 12.48 15.65
C GLN A 311 2.89 13.39 16.87
N PRO A 312 2.37 14.62 16.84
CA PRO A 312 1.92 15.25 18.07
C PRO A 312 0.67 14.48 18.52
N SER A 313 0.83 13.65 19.55
CA SER A 313 -0.29 12.98 20.18
C SER A 313 -1.23 14.04 20.77
N LYS A 314 -2.43 14.16 20.21
CA LYS A 314 -3.42 15.16 20.65
C LYS A 314 -4.05 14.85 22.01
N ASP A 315 -3.83 13.64 22.54
CA ASP A 315 -4.51 13.12 23.74
C ASP A 315 -3.55 12.75 24.87
N VAL A 316 -2.33 13.28 24.88
CA VAL A 316 -1.41 13.08 26.00
C VAL A 316 -1.43 14.33 26.87
N ALA A 317 -1.94 14.17 28.10
CA ALA A 317 -1.92 15.21 29.13
C ALA A 317 -0.51 15.84 29.22
N PRO A 318 -0.42 17.16 29.45
CA PRO A 318 0.87 17.84 29.60
C PRO A 318 1.63 17.21 30.78
N GLY A 319 2.63 16.36 30.48
CA GLY A 319 3.39 15.62 31.48
C GLY A 319 3.85 14.22 31.05
N THR A 320 3.17 13.57 30.09
CA THR A 320 3.60 12.26 29.58
C THR A 320 4.48 12.47 28.35
N GLY A 321 5.76 12.09 28.44
CA GLY A 321 6.78 12.35 27.42
C GLY A 321 6.37 11.96 26.00
N SER A 322 6.93 12.67 25.01
CA SER A 322 6.71 12.43 23.59
C SER A 322 6.80 10.94 23.24
N SER A 323 5.86 10.38 22.47
CA SER A 323 5.93 9.03 21.90
C SER A 323 6.93 8.95 20.73
N SER A 324 8.09 9.61 20.89
CA SER A 324 9.14 9.65 19.89
C SER A 324 10.10 8.49 20.09
N VAL A 325 10.75 8.06 18.99
CA VAL A 325 11.80 7.05 19.06
C VAL A 325 12.90 7.47 20.03
N ALA A 326 13.26 8.75 20.05
CA ALA A 326 14.26 9.29 20.97
C ALA A 326 13.87 9.16 22.44
N ALA A 327 12.60 9.36 22.78
CA ALA A 327 12.12 9.17 24.15
C ALA A 327 12.14 7.69 24.57
N VAL A 328 11.80 6.79 23.64
CA VAL A 328 11.88 5.33 23.87
C VAL A 328 13.32 4.90 24.12
N LEU A 329 14.27 5.37 23.30
CA LEU A 329 15.69 5.07 23.49
C LEU A 329 16.21 5.58 24.83
N ARG A 330 15.84 6.80 25.22
CA ARG A 330 16.20 7.37 26.53
C ARG A 330 15.64 6.55 27.69
N GLU A 331 14.42 6.03 27.57
CA GLU A 331 13.83 5.16 28.59
C GLU A 331 14.55 3.80 28.66
N ILE A 332 14.98 3.25 27.52
CA ILE A 332 15.78 2.01 27.47
C ILE A 332 17.15 2.21 28.12
N GLU A 333 17.83 3.33 27.84
CA GLU A 333 19.14 3.66 28.42
C GLU A 333 19.07 3.97 29.92
N ALA A 334 17.91 4.35 30.44
CA ALA A 334 17.69 4.58 31.86
C ALA A 334 17.58 3.28 32.69
N ASP A 335 17.52 2.10 32.06
CA ASP A 335 17.49 0.81 32.76
C ASP A 335 18.83 0.56 33.48
N PRO A 336 18.84 0.17 34.77
CA PRO A 336 20.06 -0.07 35.51
C PRO A 336 20.96 -1.15 34.90
N HIS A 337 20.40 -2.12 34.18
CA HIS A 337 21.15 -3.23 33.56
C HIS A 337 21.67 -2.89 32.16
N VAL A 338 21.30 -1.74 31.60
CA VAL A 338 21.71 -1.30 30.26
C VAL A 338 22.87 -0.31 30.38
N ALA A 339 23.99 -0.62 29.73
CA ALA A 339 25.15 0.26 29.69
C ALA A 339 24.94 1.37 28.66
N ARG A 340 24.54 0.97 27.45
CA ARG A 340 24.20 1.84 26.32
C ARG A 340 23.48 1.05 25.23
N VAL A 341 22.85 1.75 24.29
CA VAL A 341 22.31 1.16 23.06
C VAL A 341 23.35 1.33 21.95
N ASP A 342 23.90 0.23 21.44
CA ASP A 342 24.94 0.25 20.39
C ASP A 342 24.32 0.51 19.00
N GLU A 343 23.15 -0.07 18.72
CA GLU A 343 22.44 0.13 17.46
C GLU A 343 20.92 0.12 17.70
N ALA A 344 20.20 1.02 17.03
CA ALA A 344 18.75 1.07 17.09
C ALA A 344 18.15 1.41 15.72
N GLN A 345 17.39 0.47 15.16
CA GLN A 345 16.74 0.63 13.87
C GLN A 345 15.23 0.49 14.04
N PHE A 346 14.48 1.50 13.62
CA PHE A 346 13.02 1.52 13.68
C PHE A 346 12.47 1.84 12.30
N TRP A 347 11.57 1.00 11.80
CA TRP A 347 10.92 1.24 10.52
C TRP A 347 9.50 0.72 10.49
N GLN A 348 8.70 1.31 9.61
CA GLN A 348 7.35 0.83 9.34
C GLN A 348 7.32 0.02 8.05
N VAL A 349 6.82 -1.21 8.13
CA VAL A 349 6.73 -2.11 6.98
C VAL A 349 5.47 -1.83 6.15
N HIS A 350 4.33 -1.69 6.84
CA HIS A 350 3.03 -1.32 6.28
C HIS A 350 2.17 -0.69 7.40
N TYR A 351 0.95 -0.25 7.09
CA TYR A 351 0.10 0.51 8.01
C TYR A 351 -0.18 -0.16 9.37
N GLY A 352 -0.05 -1.49 9.46
CA GLY A 352 -0.35 -2.28 10.64
C GLY A 352 0.86 -2.91 11.33
N LEU A 353 2.07 -2.78 10.77
CA LEU A 353 3.28 -3.38 11.34
C LEU A 353 4.49 -2.42 11.30
N GLY A 354 5.04 -2.16 12.48
CA GLY A 354 6.35 -1.58 12.70
C GLY A 354 7.34 -2.66 13.17
N VAL A 355 8.61 -2.45 12.86
CA VAL A 355 9.71 -3.33 13.29
C VAL A 355 10.74 -2.48 14.01
N ALA A 356 11.22 -2.99 15.14
CA ALA A 356 12.30 -2.40 15.90
C ALA A 356 13.40 -3.43 16.14
N ASN A 357 14.62 -3.12 15.72
CA ASN A 357 15.81 -3.88 16.03
C ASN A 357 16.70 -3.08 16.97
N LEU A 358 17.06 -3.69 18.09
CA LEU A 358 17.87 -3.07 19.13
C LEU A 358 19.08 -3.94 19.40
N SER A 359 20.27 -3.34 19.41
CA SER A 359 21.49 -3.92 19.95
C SER A 359 21.86 -3.18 21.22
N VAL A 360 21.83 -3.88 22.35
CA VAL A 360 21.97 -3.30 23.68
C VAL A 360 23.16 -3.92 24.39
N ARG A 361 23.98 -3.06 24.99
CA ARG A 361 25.13 -3.47 25.80
C ARG A 361 24.71 -3.55 27.27
N LEU A 362 25.02 -4.66 27.91
CA LEU A 362 24.65 -4.91 29.30
C LEU A 362 25.72 -4.38 30.26
N ARG A 363 25.30 -3.89 31.42
CA ARG A 363 26.22 -3.57 32.53
C ARG A 363 26.59 -4.84 33.28
N GLY A 364 27.83 -5.28 33.13
CA GLY A 364 28.38 -6.45 33.84
C GLY A 364 27.91 -7.81 33.31
N GLY A 365 28.42 -8.88 33.90
CA GLY A 365 27.99 -10.25 33.60
C GLY A 365 26.63 -10.52 34.22
N ALA A 366 25.57 -10.55 33.40
CA ALA A 366 24.21 -10.83 33.84
C ALA A 366 23.84 -12.30 33.59
N ASP A 367 23.20 -12.93 34.57
CA ASP A 367 22.65 -14.29 34.43
C ASP A 367 21.63 -14.37 33.29
N ASP A 368 21.57 -15.50 32.58
CA ASP A 368 20.68 -15.72 31.43
C ASP A 368 19.19 -15.42 31.74
N GLY A 369 18.75 -15.65 32.98
CA GLY A 369 17.40 -15.33 33.44
C GLY A 369 17.12 -13.82 33.46
N VAL A 370 18.08 -13.03 33.93
CA VAL A 370 17.99 -11.55 33.98
C VAL A 370 18.03 -10.98 32.56
N VAL A 371 18.91 -11.52 31.70
CA VAL A 371 19.01 -11.15 30.28
C VAL A 371 17.68 -11.40 29.56
N SER A 372 17.05 -12.56 29.78
CA SER A 372 15.75 -12.90 29.17
C SER A 372 14.61 -12.01 29.67
N ALA A 373 14.57 -11.70 30.98
CA ALA A 373 13.59 -10.79 31.56
C ALA A 373 13.75 -9.37 31.02
N LEU A 374 14.99 -8.87 30.92
CA LEU A 374 15.31 -7.58 30.34
C LEU A 374 14.86 -7.51 28.87
N ARG A 375 15.14 -8.55 28.08
CA ARG A 375 14.75 -8.62 26.66
C ARG A 375 13.25 -8.40 26.50
N THR A 376 12.47 -9.09 27.32
CA THR A 376 11.01 -8.99 27.32
C THR A 376 10.54 -7.60 27.77
N ARG A 377 11.20 -7.01 28.78
CA ARG A 377 10.90 -5.66 29.26
C ARG A 377 11.14 -4.60 28.18
N LEU A 378 12.30 -4.63 27.53
CA LEU A 378 12.65 -3.67 26.46
C LEU A 378 11.67 -3.76 25.29
N ALA A 379 11.28 -4.97 24.89
CA ALA A 379 10.25 -5.17 23.87
C ALA A 379 8.90 -4.53 24.26
N ARG A 380 8.48 -4.67 25.53
CA ARG A 380 7.25 -4.03 26.03
C ARG A 380 7.34 -2.51 26.04
N VAL A 381 8.50 -1.92 26.36
CA VAL A 381 8.67 -0.46 26.32
C VAL A 381 8.38 0.07 24.92
N VAL A 382 8.99 -0.53 23.89
CA VAL A 382 8.74 -0.17 22.48
C VAL A 382 7.26 -0.34 22.12
N GLN A 383 6.67 -1.50 22.44
CA GLN A 383 5.27 -1.81 22.12
C GLN A 383 4.28 -0.86 22.81
N ASN A 384 4.53 -0.48 24.07
CA ASN A 384 3.64 0.38 24.84
C ASN A 384 3.78 1.86 24.45
N ARG A 385 4.98 2.30 24.06
CA ARG A 385 5.26 3.70 23.73
C ARG A 385 4.99 4.04 22.28
N LEU A 386 5.34 3.15 21.35
CA LEU A 386 5.17 3.37 19.91
C LEU A 386 3.93 2.66 19.35
N GLY A 387 3.39 1.66 20.04
CA GLY A 387 2.10 1.07 19.71
C GLY A 387 0.96 1.90 20.29
N GLU A 388 -0.18 1.94 19.61
CA GLU A 388 -1.40 2.48 20.22
C GLU A 388 -1.85 1.46 21.28
N GLY A 389 -1.93 1.89 22.55
CA GLY A 389 -2.15 1.02 23.70
C GLY A 389 -3.32 0.04 23.56
N TYR A 390 -3.24 -1.06 24.32
CA TYR A 390 -4.22 -2.15 24.32
C TYR A 390 -5.67 -1.64 24.44
N GLY A 391 -6.54 -2.01 23.51
CA GLY A 391 -7.99 -1.70 23.56
C GLY A 391 -8.48 -0.50 22.72
N ARG A 392 -7.60 0.29 22.09
CA ARG A 392 -8.01 1.30 21.09
C ARG A 392 -7.88 0.70 19.69
N GLY A 393 -9.00 0.35 19.07
CA GLY A 393 -9.12 -0.52 17.88
C GLY A 393 -8.50 -0.05 16.54
N GLY A 394 -7.22 0.34 16.53
CA GLY A 394 -6.49 0.75 15.33
C GLY A 394 -4.96 0.56 15.40
N SER A 395 -4.45 -0.27 16.32
CA SER A 395 -3.05 -0.21 16.73
C SER A 395 -2.04 -0.71 15.69
N LEU A 396 -0.99 0.10 15.49
CA LEU A 396 0.25 -0.31 14.84
C LEU A 396 0.92 -1.37 15.73
N ARG A 397 1.01 -2.61 15.24
CA ARG A 397 1.71 -3.70 15.93
C ARG A 397 3.22 -3.50 15.77
N TRP A 398 3.99 -3.75 16.83
CA TRP A 398 5.45 -3.72 16.79
C TRP A 398 6.06 -5.11 16.98
N GLU A 399 6.85 -5.54 16.01
CA GLU A 399 7.75 -6.68 16.14
C GLU A 399 9.12 -6.18 16.59
N VAL A 400 9.58 -6.66 17.74
CA VAL A 400 10.80 -6.15 18.38
C VAL A 400 11.80 -7.28 18.51
N THR A 401 13.00 -7.07 17.96
CA THR A 401 14.14 -7.96 18.13
C THR A 401 15.21 -7.24 18.94
N VAL A 402 15.64 -7.86 20.03
CA VAL A 402 16.66 -7.28 20.91
C VAL A 402 17.84 -8.25 21.01
N GLN A 403 18.97 -7.80 20.49
CA GLN A 403 20.27 -8.42 20.67
C GLN A 403 20.93 -7.80 21.89
N MET A 404 21.53 -8.65 22.73
CA MET A 404 22.22 -8.22 23.94
C MET A 404 23.66 -8.67 23.84
N CYS A 405 24.58 -7.73 23.95
CA CYS A 405 26.01 -8.00 24.00
C CYS A 405 26.48 -7.76 25.44
N GLY A 406 27.21 -8.74 25.99
CA GLY A 406 27.93 -8.51 27.24
C GLY A 406 29.08 -7.53 27.01
N ASP A 407 29.54 -6.88 28.06
CA ASP A 407 30.85 -6.24 28.03
C ASP A 407 31.90 -7.34 27.89
N GLY A 408 32.30 -7.59 26.64
CA GLY A 408 33.51 -8.35 26.36
C GLY A 408 34.67 -7.62 27.02
N SER A 409 35.37 -8.33 27.92
CA SER A 409 36.68 -7.96 28.45
C SER A 409 37.63 -7.47 27.37
#